data_AF-A0A2N6DAT8-F1
#
_entry.id   AF-A0A2N6DAT8-F1
#
_cell.length_a   1.000
_cell.length_b   1.000
_cell.length_c   1.000
_cell.angle_alpha   90.00
_cell.angle_beta   90.00
_cell.angle_gamma   90.00
#
_symmetry.space_group_name_H-M   'P 1'
#
loop_
_entity.id
_entity.type
_entity.pdbx_description
1 polymer ?
#
loop_
_entity_poly.entity_id
_entity_poly.type
_entity_poly.pdbx_seq_one_letter_code
_entity_poly.pdbx_strand_id
1 'polypeptide(L)'
;MELACADCHGTDAPVKRAKTSVCKTCHEDHEGEEKVYLNNGAEVEVNVHKSHQGELRCTLCHNIHKPSKLYCNQDGCHAFDDDMNVK
;
A
#
# COMPACT_ATOMS: atom_id res chain seq x y z
N MET A 1 16.46 -11.81 -6.43
CA MET A 1 15.85 -11.31 -7.67
C MET A 1 16.02 -9.82 -7.65
N GLU A 2 16.65 -9.25 -8.66
CA GLU A 2 16.85 -7.80 -8.75
C GLU A 2 15.79 -7.22 -9.69
N LEU A 3 15.14 -6.14 -9.28
CA LEU A 3 14.05 -5.50 -10.03
C LEU A 3 14.62 -4.37 -10.89
N ALA A 4 14.32 -4.41 -12.19
CA ALA A 4 14.59 -3.34 -13.14
C ALA A 4 13.43 -2.34 -13.19
N CYS A 5 13.70 -1.16 -13.75
CA CYS A 5 12.66 -0.13 -13.96
C CYS A 5 11.53 -0.66 -14.85
N ALA A 6 11.88 -1.42 -15.90
CA ALA A 6 10.92 -2.01 -16.82
C ALA A 6 9.96 -3.01 -16.16
N ASP A 7 10.33 -3.65 -15.05
CA ASP A 7 9.47 -4.64 -14.37
C ASP A 7 8.20 -4.00 -13.82
N CYS A 8 8.28 -2.73 -13.37
CA CYS A 8 7.13 -1.98 -12.87
C CYS A 8 6.53 -1.04 -13.94
N HIS A 9 7.38 -0.45 -14.77
CA HIS A 9 6.98 0.64 -15.66
C HIS A 9 6.80 0.23 -17.13
N GLY A 10 7.27 -0.96 -17.53
CA GLY A 10 7.33 -1.41 -18.92
C GLY A 10 8.41 -0.71 -19.78
N THR A 11 9.27 0.10 -19.15
CA THR A 11 10.39 0.81 -19.80
C THR A 11 11.45 1.19 -18.76
N ASP A 12 12.70 1.33 -19.21
CA ASP A 12 13.82 1.75 -18.36
C ASP A 12 13.91 3.26 -18.11
N ALA A 13 13.15 4.08 -18.85
CA ALA A 13 13.11 5.53 -18.70
C ALA A 13 11.69 6.04 -18.39
N PRO A 14 11.12 5.69 -17.22
CA PRO A 14 9.74 6.03 -16.89
C PRO A 14 9.55 7.53 -16.59
N VAL A 15 8.50 8.11 -17.17
CA VAL A 15 8.03 9.47 -16.84
C VAL A 15 6.66 9.48 -16.16
N LYS A 16 6.08 8.30 -15.92
CA LYS A 16 4.77 8.10 -15.30
C LYS A 16 4.85 6.99 -14.25
N ARG A 17 3.93 7.06 -13.28
CA ARG A 17 3.77 6.00 -12.26
C ARG A 17 3.34 4.69 -12.90
N ALA A 18 3.79 3.58 -12.33
CA ALA A 18 3.36 2.23 -12.68
C ALA A 18 1.84 2.05 -12.48
N LYS A 19 1.26 1.12 -13.25
CA LYS A 19 -0.15 0.72 -13.09
C LYS A 19 -0.26 -0.35 -12.00
N THR A 20 -1.35 -0.31 -11.24
CA THR A 20 -1.67 -1.33 -10.23
C THR A 20 -1.67 -2.76 -10.79
N SER A 21 -2.09 -2.94 -12.04
CA SER A 21 -2.11 -4.26 -12.69
C SER A 21 -0.73 -4.91 -12.75
N VAL A 22 0.36 -4.14 -12.83
CA VAL A 22 1.73 -4.68 -12.87
C VAL A 22 2.13 -5.21 -11.50
N CYS A 23 1.69 -4.57 -10.41
CA CYS A 23 1.93 -5.11 -9.06
C CYS A 23 1.31 -6.50 -8.90
N LYS A 24 0.09 -6.68 -9.43
CA LYS A 24 -0.66 -7.94 -9.35
C LYS A 24 -0.05 -9.09 -10.17
N THR A 25 0.88 -8.84 -11.09
CA THR A 25 1.54 -9.93 -11.84
C THR A 25 2.47 -10.76 -10.96
N CYS A 26 2.92 -10.21 -9.83
CA CYS A 26 3.80 -10.89 -8.89
C CYS A 26 3.18 -11.06 -7.49
N HIS A 27 2.28 -10.15 -7.08
CA HIS A 27 1.70 -10.17 -5.73
C HIS A 27 0.32 -10.85 -5.65
N GLU A 28 -0.20 -11.34 -6.78
CA GLU A 28 -1.56 -11.91 -6.92
C GLU A 28 -2.65 -10.95 -6.38
N ASP A 29 -3.93 -11.35 -6.44
CA ASP A 29 -5.01 -10.60 -5.77
C ASP A 29 -5.00 -10.95 -4.27
N HIS A 30 -3.95 -10.53 -3.57
CA HIS A 30 -3.88 -10.69 -2.13
C HIS A 30 -4.95 -9.81 -1.46
N GLU A 31 -5.99 -10.47 -0.95
CA GLU A 31 -7.11 -9.83 -0.27
C GLU A 31 -6.72 -9.18 1.08
N GLY A 32 -5.46 -9.30 1.50
CA GLY A 32 -5.01 -8.92 2.82
C GLY A 32 -5.48 -9.90 3.89
N GLU A 33 -5.03 -9.64 5.11
CA GLU A 33 -5.45 -10.34 6.32
C GLU A 33 -6.00 -9.31 7.30
N GLU A 34 -6.94 -9.73 8.14
CA GLU A 34 -7.35 -8.93 9.29
C GLU A 34 -6.22 -8.91 10.33
N LYS A 35 -5.94 -7.72 10.85
CA LYS A 35 -4.95 -7.50 11.90
C LYS A 35 -5.50 -6.54 12.94
N VAL A 36 -5.00 -6.65 14.17
CA VAL A 36 -5.30 -5.69 15.24
C VAL A 36 -4.34 -4.51 15.14
N TYR A 37 -4.90 -3.31 15.12
CA TYR A 37 -4.18 -2.03 15.13
C TYR A 37 -4.62 -1.19 16.31
N LEU A 38 -3.75 -0.31 16.81
CA LEU A 38 -4.18 0.75 17.72
C LEU A 38 -4.59 1.97 16.90
N ASN A 39 -5.88 2.28 16.90
CA ASN A 39 -6.42 3.50 16.31
C ASN A 39 -6.81 4.48 17.41
N ASN A 40 -6.07 5.57 17.56
CA ASN A 40 -6.31 6.57 18.61
C ASN A 40 -6.40 5.96 20.03
N GLY A 41 -5.54 4.98 20.31
CA GLY A 41 -5.44 4.32 21.62
C GLY A 41 -6.45 3.18 21.86
N ALA A 42 -7.30 2.85 20.89
CA ALA A 42 -8.19 1.69 20.96
C ALA A 42 -7.76 0.60 19.98
N GLU A 43 -7.77 -0.65 20.42
CA GLU A 43 -7.55 -1.80 19.54
C GLU A 43 -8.75 -1.99 18.61
N VAL A 44 -8.45 -2.15 17.32
CA VAL A 44 -9.44 -2.43 16.28
C VAL A 44 -8.91 -3.47 15.32
N GLU A 45 -9.77 -4.42 14.94
CA GLU A 45 -9.45 -5.42 13.92
C GLU A 45 -9.83 -4.87 12.55
N VAL A 46 -8.85 -4.75 11.65
CA VAL A 46 -8.99 -4.11 10.34
C VAL A 46 -8.20 -4.89 9.30
N ASN A 47 -8.81 -5.06 8.12
CA ASN A 47 -8.08 -5.43 6.91
C ASN A 47 -7.84 -4.17 6.06
N VAL A 48 -6.58 -3.73 5.96
CA VAL A 48 -6.18 -2.50 5.24
C VAL A 48 -6.38 -2.57 3.71
N HIS A 49 -6.59 -3.76 3.15
CA HIS A 49 -6.93 -3.97 1.74
C HIS A 49 -8.44 -4.06 1.47
N LYS A 50 -9.27 -4.17 2.53
CA LYS A 50 -10.75 -4.20 2.45
C LYS A 50 -11.35 -3.01 3.18
N SER A 51 -11.15 -1.81 2.63
CA SER A 51 -11.62 -0.56 3.24
C SER A 51 -13.00 -0.11 2.74
N HIS A 52 -13.62 0.83 3.47
CA HIS A 52 -14.86 1.49 3.05
C HIS A 52 -14.72 2.37 1.80
N GLN A 53 -13.50 2.57 1.28
CA GLN A 53 -13.25 3.28 0.02
C GLN A 53 -13.31 2.36 -1.20
N GLY A 54 -13.50 1.04 -1.00
CA GLY A 54 -13.47 0.05 -2.06
C GLY A 54 -12.05 -0.20 -2.58
N GLU A 55 -11.91 -0.45 -3.88
CA GLU A 55 -10.62 -0.75 -4.49
C GLU A 55 -9.71 0.49 -4.59
N LEU A 56 -8.64 0.49 -3.82
CA LEU A 56 -7.61 1.53 -3.83
C LEU A 56 -6.40 1.11 -4.67
N ARG A 57 -5.70 2.09 -5.25
CA ARG A 57 -4.41 1.81 -5.92
C ARG A 57 -3.36 1.40 -4.89
N CYS A 58 -2.66 0.30 -5.13
CA CYS A 58 -1.55 -0.17 -4.27
C CYS A 58 -0.54 0.94 -3.95
N THR A 59 -0.25 1.82 -4.92
CA THR A 59 0.72 2.92 -4.80
C THR A 59 0.24 4.11 -3.96
N LEU A 60 -0.97 4.10 -3.42
CA LEU A 60 -1.39 5.07 -2.40
C LEU A 60 -0.70 4.79 -1.07
N CYS A 61 -0.50 3.51 -0.74
CA CYS A 61 0.17 3.10 0.49
C CYS A 61 1.62 2.64 0.24
N HIS A 62 1.81 1.74 -0.73
CA HIS A 62 3.09 1.12 -1.05
C HIS A 62 3.89 1.98 -2.02
N ASN A 63 4.82 2.76 -1.48
CA ASN A 63 5.70 3.61 -2.26
C ASN A 63 7.05 2.93 -2.49
N ILE A 64 7.54 2.96 -3.73
CA ILE A 64 8.85 2.37 -4.09
C ILE A 64 9.98 3.40 -4.05
N HIS A 65 9.76 4.59 -4.62
CA HIS A 65 10.79 5.64 -4.72
C HIS A 65 10.76 6.67 -3.57
N LYS A 66 9.97 6.40 -2.53
CA LYS A 66 9.85 7.22 -1.31
C LYS A 66 9.30 6.33 -0.19
N PRO A 67 9.34 6.76 1.08
CA PRO A 67 8.77 5.99 2.17
C PRO A 67 7.28 5.64 1.94
N SER A 68 6.93 4.39 2.26
CA SER A 68 5.53 3.95 2.31
C SER A 68 4.79 4.67 3.43
N LYS A 69 3.47 4.81 3.29
CA LYS A 69 2.61 5.48 4.27
C LYS A 69 1.27 4.80 4.31
N LEU A 70 0.58 4.82 5.44
CA LEU A 70 -0.78 4.31 5.49
C LEU A 70 -1.76 5.37 4.98
N TYR A 71 -2.45 5.11 3.86
CA TYR A 71 -3.45 6.03 3.30
C TYR A 71 -4.56 6.37 4.31
N CYS A 72 -4.94 5.41 5.15
CA CYS A 72 -5.97 5.58 6.17
C CYS A 72 -5.66 6.72 7.16
N ASN A 73 -4.38 6.98 7.43
CA ASN A 73 -3.94 8.03 8.35
C ASN A 73 -3.88 9.42 7.67
N GLN A 74 -4.08 9.50 6.36
CA GLN A 74 -4.04 10.79 5.66
C GLN A 74 -5.19 11.69 6.11
N ASP A 75 -4.89 12.99 6.16
CA ASP A 75 -5.80 14.05 6.59
C ASP A 75 -6.40 13.85 7.98
N GLY A 76 -5.80 12.98 8.81
CA GLY A 76 -6.27 12.69 10.16
C GLY A 76 -7.56 11.86 10.20
N CYS A 77 -7.90 11.14 9.12
CA CYS A 77 -9.08 10.27 9.11
C CYS A 77 -8.97 9.15 10.15
N HIS A 78 -7.79 8.54 10.25
CA HIS A 78 -7.42 7.57 11.27
C HIS A 78 -6.08 7.92 11.89
N ALA A 79 -5.81 7.31 13.05
CA ALA A 79 -4.55 7.42 13.77
C ALA A 79 -4.07 6.02 14.15
N PHE A 80 -3.86 5.17 13.14
CA PHE A 80 -3.24 3.86 13.31
C PHE A 80 -1.75 4.01 13.65
N ASP A 81 -1.27 3.22 14.59
CA ASP A 81 0.11 3.20 15.08
C ASP A 81 1.14 2.68 14.07
N ASP A 82 0.70 1.83 13.13
CA ASP A 82 1.56 1.19 12.14
C ASP A 82 1.58 1.95 10.80
N ASP A 83 2.31 3.09 10.73
CA ASP A 83 2.51 3.87 9.49
C ASP A 83 3.45 3.16 8.49
N MET A 84 3.14 1.90 8.16
CA MET A 84 3.83 1.02 7.21
C MET A 84 5.37 0.99 7.35
N ASN A 85 5.90 1.41 8.50
CA ASN A 85 7.31 1.50 8.81
C ASN A 85 7.77 0.15 9.36
N VAL A 86 7.95 -0.79 8.44
CA VAL A 86 8.69 -2.02 8.73
C VAL A 86 10.13 -1.61 9.00
N LYS A 87 10.60 -1.81 10.24
CA LYS A 87 12.03 -1.88 10.52
C LYS A 87 12.65 -3.07 9.80
#